data_AF-A0A7W4I4J6-F1
#
_entry.id   AF-A0A7W4I4J6-F1
#
_cell.length_a   1.000
_cell.length_b   1.000
_cell.length_c   1.000
_cell.angle_alpha   90.00
_cell.angle_beta   90.00
_cell.angle_gamma   90.00
#
_symmetry.space_group_name_H-M   'P 1'
#
loop_
_entity.id
_entity.type
_entity.pdbx_description
1 polymer ?
#
loop_
_entity_poly.entity_id
_entity_poly.type
_entity_poly.pdbx_seq_one_letter_code
_entity_poly.pdbx_strand_id
1 'polypeptide(L)'
;MSETVADVSALIIQTLLANPKVPRDINGSSKIVEDLAFDSLAVMNFVMEIEDSLDVSVPLDRLADIRTIDDLAACIVSLKQAG
;
A
#
# COMPACT_ATOMS: atom_id res chain seq x y z
N MET A 1 -12.94 14.69 1.03
CA MET A 1 -13.18 13.92 2.26
C MET A 1 -11.89 13.93 3.06
N SER A 2 -11.90 13.68 4.36
CA SER A 2 -10.64 13.49 5.11
C SER A 2 -10.22 12.03 4.93
N GLU A 3 -9.40 11.75 3.93
CA GLU A 3 -8.81 10.41 3.78
C GLU A 3 -7.97 10.09 5.02
N THR A 4 -8.31 8.98 5.68
CA THR A 4 -7.60 8.50 6.87
C THR A 4 -6.78 7.27 6.52
N VAL A 5 -5.83 6.91 7.37
CA VAL A 5 -5.01 5.69 7.18
C VAL A 5 -5.88 4.44 7.04
N ALA A 6 -6.99 4.39 7.78
CA ALA A 6 -7.97 3.31 7.68
C ALA A 6 -8.65 3.23 6.29
N ASP A 7 -8.91 4.37 5.66
CA ASP A 7 -9.53 4.42 4.33
C ASP A 7 -8.56 3.99 3.23
N VAL A 8 -7.33 4.52 3.28
CA VAL A 8 -6.26 4.17 2.33
C VAL A 8 -5.83 2.71 2.48
N SER A 9 -5.68 2.22 3.71
CA SER A 9 -5.36 0.81 3.96
C SER A 9 -6.48 -0.12 3.46
N ALA A 10 -7.74 0.23 3.65
CA ALA A 10 -8.86 -0.53 3.10
C ALA A 10 -8.84 -0.57 1.56
N LEU A 11 -8.51 0.56 0.92
CA LEU A 11 -8.36 0.64 -0.54
C LEU A 11 -7.20 -0.26 -1.03
N ILE A 12 -6.03 -0.16 -0.40
CA ILE A 12 -4.86 -1.01 -0.67
C ILE A 12 -5.23 -2.49 -0.53
N ILE A 13 -5.88 -2.88 0.57
CA ILE A 13 -6.32 -4.27 0.79
C ILE A 13 -7.28 -4.70 -0.31
N GLN A 14 -8.21 -3.85 -0.72
CA GLN A 14 -9.17 -4.18 -1.78
C GLN A 14 -8.45 -4.41 -3.13
N THR A 15 -7.50 -3.55 -3.49
CA THR A 15 -6.66 -3.72 -4.69
C THR A 15 -5.82 -4.99 -4.60
N LEU A 16 -5.26 -5.29 -3.43
CA LEU A 16 -4.50 -6.52 -3.20
C LEU A 16 -5.39 -7.76 -3.34
N LEU A 17 -6.60 -7.76 -2.78
CA LEU A 17 -7.57 -8.86 -2.89
C LEU A 17 -8.05 -9.10 -4.32
N ALA A 18 -7.97 -8.10 -5.21
CA ALA A 18 -8.24 -8.28 -6.64
C ALA A 18 -7.17 -9.14 -7.34
N ASN A 19 -5.96 -9.25 -6.75
CA ASN A 19 -4.90 -10.09 -7.27
C ASN A 19 -5.01 -11.52 -6.70
N PRO A 20 -5.23 -12.56 -7.53
CA PRO A 20 -5.41 -13.93 -7.06
C PRO A 20 -4.18 -14.54 -6.36
N LYS A 21 -3.02 -13.88 -6.43
CA LYS A 21 -1.80 -14.27 -5.72
C LYS A 21 -1.79 -13.85 -4.25
N VAL A 22 -2.70 -12.97 -3.84
CA VAL A 22 -2.74 -12.44 -2.49
C VAL A 22 -3.59 -13.33 -1.57
N PRO A 23 -3.10 -13.66 -0.37
CA PRO A 23 -3.90 -14.37 0.64
C PRO A 23 -5.08 -13.50 1.10
N ARG A 24 -6.26 -14.11 1.25
CA ARG A 24 -7.50 -13.39 1.60
C ARG A 24 -7.62 -12.99 3.07
N ASP A 25 -6.68 -13.41 3.91
CA ASP A 25 -6.66 -13.18 5.36
C ASP A 25 -5.72 -12.03 5.76
N ILE A 26 -5.44 -11.12 4.82
CA ILE A 26 -4.56 -9.98 5.06
C ILE A 26 -5.28 -8.85 5.79
N ASN A 27 -4.57 -8.19 6.69
CA ASN A 27 -5.04 -7.04 7.44
C ASN A 27 -4.00 -5.90 7.36
N GLY A 28 -4.30 -4.74 7.94
CA GLY A 28 -3.36 -3.60 7.93
C GLY A 28 -1.98 -3.94 8.52
N SER A 29 -1.92 -4.85 9.50
CA SER A 29 -0.65 -5.32 10.08
C SER A 29 0.04 -6.44 9.30
N SER A 30 -0.57 -6.95 8.21
CA SER A 30 0.07 -7.94 7.34
C SER A 30 1.27 -7.33 6.62
N LYS A 31 2.33 -8.11 6.53
CA LYS A 31 3.58 -7.69 5.92
C LYS A 31 3.53 -7.83 4.39
N ILE A 32 3.86 -6.77 3.66
CA ILE A 32 3.69 -6.76 2.20
C ILE A 32 4.60 -7.79 1.53
N VAL A 33 5.86 -7.85 1.92
CA VAL A 33 6.85 -8.75 1.29
C VAL A 33 6.74 -10.17 1.86
N GLU A 34 6.64 -10.30 3.19
CA GLU A 34 6.67 -11.61 3.87
C GLU A 34 5.32 -12.35 3.79
N ASP A 35 4.19 -11.65 3.88
CA ASP A 35 2.86 -12.25 4.00
C ASP A 35 2.16 -12.35 2.63
N LEU A 36 2.32 -11.33 1.77
CA LEU A 36 1.74 -11.33 0.42
C LEU A 36 2.62 -12.01 -0.64
N ALA A 37 3.83 -12.44 -0.27
CA ALA A 37 4.85 -12.95 -1.19
C ALA A 37 5.07 -12.02 -2.41
N PHE A 38 5.01 -10.71 -2.19
CA PHE A 38 5.25 -9.75 -3.25
C PHE A 38 6.74 -9.74 -3.62
N ASP A 39 7.03 -10.19 -4.84
CA ASP A 39 8.33 -9.96 -5.46
C ASP A 39 8.57 -8.44 -5.63
N SER A 40 9.82 -8.01 -5.67
CA SER A 40 10.19 -6.59 -5.85
C SER A 40 9.46 -5.92 -7.03
N LEU A 41 9.27 -6.65 -8.13
CA LEU A 41 8.48 -6.22 -9.29
C LEU A 41 6.98 -6.08 -8.98
N ALA A 42 6.41 -6.99 -8.20
CA ALA A 42 5.00 -6.92 -7.82
C ALA A 42 4.74 -5.72 -6.91
N VAL A 43 5.65 -5.45 -5.95
CA VAL A 43 5.59 -4.23 -5.12
C VAL A 43 5.63 -2.99 -6.00
N MET A 44 6.59 -2.89 -6.92
CA MET A 44 6.72 -1.70 -7.77
C MET A 44 5.50 -1.45 -8.65
N ASN A 45 4.95 -2.49 -9.31
CA ASN A 45 3.73 -2.34 -10.11
C ASN A 45 2.52 -1.95 -9.26
N PHE A 46 2.40 -2.56 -8.07
CA PHE A 46 1.31 -2.27 -7.16
C PHE A 46 1.34 -0.83 -6.66
N VAL A 47 2.51 -0.37 -6.22
CA VAL A 47 2.65 1.00 -5.71
C VAL A 47 2.37 2.01 -6.82
N MET A 48 2.83 1.75 -8.04
CA MET A 48 2.52 2.60 -9.20
C MET A 48 1.00 2.72 -9.45
N GLU A 49 0.23 1.64 -9.29
CA GLU A 49 -1.23 1.65 -9.46
C GLU A 49 -1.94 2.43 -8.34
N ILE A 50 -1.44 2.30 -7.11
CA ILE A 50 -1.92 3.04 -5.94
C ILE A 50 -1.59 4.53 -6.05
N GLU A 51 -0.37 4.86 -6.49
CA GLU A 51 0.10 6.22 -6.73
C GLU A 51 -0.78 6.96 -7.74
N ASP A 52 -1.09 6.32 -8.87
CA ASP A 52 -1.97 6.86 -9.90
C ASP A 52 -3.41 7.03 -9.39
N SER A 53 -3.94 6.05 -8.65
CA SER A 53 -5.29 6.12 -8.08
C SER A 53 -5.46 7.20 -7.02
N LEU A 54 -4.40 7.49 -6.26
CA LEU A 54 -4.45 8.40 -5.12
C LEU A 54 -3.87 9.79 -5.42
N ASP A 55 -3.34 9.99 -6.63
CA ASP A 55 -2.64 11.20 -7.08
C ASP A 55 -1.46 11.54 -6.14
N VAL A 56 -0.64 10.53 -5.83
CA VAL A 56 0.53 10.66 -4.95
C VAL A 56 1.77 10.06 -5.58
N SER A 57 2.95 10.42 -5.08
CA SER A 57 4.19 9.76 -5.43
C SER A 57 4.93 9.32 -4.17
N VAL A 58 5.13 8.01 -4.04
CA VAL A 58 5.85 7.38 -2.93
C VAL A 58 7.29 7.13 -3.38
N PRO A 59 8.29 7.76 -2.75
CA PRO A 59 9.68 7.51 -3.09
C PRO A 59 10.07 6.05 -2.80
N LEU A 60 10.93 5.47 -3.65
CA LEU A 60 11.52 4.15 -3.42
C LEU A 60 12.24 4.05 -2.06
N ASP A 61 12.81 5.16 -1.57
CA ASP A 61 13.42 5.27 -0.25
C ASP A 61 12.42 4.95 0.88
N ARG A 62 11.17 5.41 0.74
CA ARG A 62 10.10 5.10 1.69
C ARG A 62 9.56 3.69 1.51
N LEU A 63 9.50 3.19 0.28
CA LEU A 63 9.12 1.79 0.01
C LEU A 63 10.07 0.78 0.66
N ALA A 64 11.35 1.13 0.80
CA ALA A 64 12.30 0.28 1.51
C ALA A 64 12.03 0.22 3.03
N ASP A 65 11.41 1.25 3.60
CA ASP A 65 11.04 1.30 5.02
C ASP A 65 9.68 0.65 5.28
N ILE A 66 8.80 0.65 4.26
CA ILE A 66 7.47 0.04 4.32
C ILE A 66 7.56 -1.46 4.51
N ARG A 67 7.02 -1.93 5.65
CA ARG A 67 6.93 -3.36 5.97
C ARG A 67 5.51 -3.90 5.91
N THR A 68 4.52 -3.11 6.29
CA THR A 68 3.11 -3.51 6.40
C THR A 68 2.21 -2.65 5.54
N ILE A 69 1.00 -3.14 5.31
CA ILE A 69 -0.04 -2.40 4.58
C ILE A 69 -0.37 -1.07 5.27
N ASP A 70 -0.44 -1.07 6.60
CA ASP A 70 -0.71 0.13 7.40
C ASP A 70 0.41 1.16 7.26
N ASP A 71 1.67 0.71 7.17
CA ASP A 71 2.83 1.58 6.95
C ASP A 71 2.76 2.28 5.58
N LEU A 72 2.43 1.51 4.53
CA LEU A 72 2.18 2.07 3.19
C LEU A 72 1.04 3.09 3.22
N ALA A 73 -0.08 2.75 3.87
CA ALA A 73 -1.24 3.63 3.97
C ALA A 73 -0.92 4.91 4.75
N ALA A 74 -0.22 4.79 5.88
CA ALA A 74 0.19 5.92 6.71
C ALA A 74 1.17 6.83 5.96
N CYS A 75 2.10 6.24 5.20
CA CYS A 75 3.01 6.97 4.34
C CYS A 75 2.24 7.77 3.29
N ILE A 76 1.30 7.15 2.58
CA ILE A 76 0.49 7.81 1.56
C ILE A 76 -0.36 8.94 2.16
N VAL A 77 -1.08 8.68 3.26
CA VAL A 77 -1.88 9.72 3.93
C VAL A 77 -1.01 10.89 4.36
N SER A 78 0.18 10.62 4.91
CA SER A 78 1.13 11.66 5.30
C SER A 78 1.60 12.49 4.10
N LEU A 79 1.82 11.85 2.95
CA LEU A 79 2.17 12.55 1.69
C LEU A 79 1.01 13.41 1.19
N LYS A 80 -0.23 12.92 1.25
CA LYS A 80 -1.43 13.69 0.86
C LYS A 80 -1.71 14.86 1.77
N GLN A 81 -1.42 14.75 3.06
CA GLN A 81 -1.62 15.84 4.02
C GLN A 81 -0.50 16.88 4.03
N ALA A 82 0.67 16.54 3.48
CA ALA A 82 1.81 17.44 3.36
C ALA A 82 1.79 18.29 2.08
N GLY A 83 0.88 18.01 1.14
CA GLY A 83 0.61 18.79 -0.08
C GLY A 83 -0.62 19.67 0.06
#